data_AF-A0A8X6SNK6-F1
#
_entry.id   AF-A0A8X6SNK6-F1
#
_cell.length_a   1.000
_cell.length_b   1.000
_cell.length_c   1.000
_cell.angle_alpha   90.00
_cell.angle_beta   90.00
_cell.angle_gamma   90.00
#
_symmetry.space_group_name_H-M   'P 1'
#
loop_
_entity.id
_entity.type
_entity.pdbx_description
1 polymer ?
#
loop_
_entity_poly.entity_id
_entity_poly.type
_entity_poly.pdbx_seq_one_letter_code
_entity_poly.pdbx_strand_id
1 'polypeptide(L)'
;MQYLLQSVEPKSERLVLSFPATAENYPKAIDQLKERFGREDLLVQIYVRELLNLVMKNAVSGRTKTDLSALYDELEGKLRSLESLG
;
A
#
# COMPACT_ATOMS: atom_id res chain seq x y z
N MET A 1 7.16 22.21 0.14
CA MET A 1 6.80 21.56 1.41
C MET A 1 5.32 21.67 1.76
N GLN A 2 4.67 22.80 1.46
CA GLN A 2 3.23 23.00 1.74
C GLN A 2 2.32 21.92 1.15
N TYR A 3 2.57 21.48 -0.08
CA TYR A 3 1.80 20.39 -0.71
C TYR A 3 1.93 19.07 0.06
N LEU A 4 3.13 18.72 0.54
CA LEU A 4 3.33 17.52 1.36
C LEU A 4 2.56 17.62 2.67
N LEU A 5 2.58 18.78 3.32
CA LEU A 5 1.82 19.04 4.55
C LEU A 5 0.30 18.89 4.37
N GLN A 6 -0.23 19.30 3.22
CA GLN A 6 -1.65 19.12 2.88
C GLN A 6 -2.03 17.68 2.54
N SER A 7 -1.04 16.84 2.24
CA SER A 7 -1.23 15.47 1.77
C SER A 7 -0.92 14.42 2.84
N VAL A 8 -0.57 14.83 4.07
CA VAL A 8 -0.29 13.92 5.18
C VAL A 8 -1.37 13.97 6.24
N GLU A 9 -1.54 12.84 6.93
CA GLU A 9 -2.39 12.76 8.12
C GLU A 9 -1.80 13.56 9.29
N PRO A 10 -2.63 14.07 10.23
CA PRO A 10 -2.16 14.87 11.37
C PRO A 10 -1.04 14.22 12.21
N LYS A 11 -1.06 12.89 12.32
CA LYS A 11 -0.02 12.11 13.03
C LYS A 11 1.37 12.22 12.40
N SER A 12 1.45 12.60 11.13
CA SER A 12 2.67 12.66 10.32
C SER A 12 3.16 14.09 10.09
N GLU A 13 2.34 15.11 10.37
CA GLU A 13 2.67 16.52 10.16
C GLU A 13 3.96 16.94 10.90
N ARG A 14 4.14 16.49 12.14
CA ARG A 14 5.34 16.81 12.93
C ARG A 14 6.64 16.39 12.25
N LEU A 15 6.62 15.26 11.54
CA LEU A 15 7.77 14.79 10.78
C LEU A 15 8.02 15.69 9.57
N VAL A 16 6.96 16.09 8.84
CA VAL A 16 7.13 17.01 7.69
C VAL A 16 7.64 18.38 8.14
N LEU A 17 7.11 18.90 9.25
CA LEU A 17 7.49 20.19 9.84
C LEU A 17 8.91 20.19 10.43
N SER A 18 9.51 19.03 10.73
CA SER A 18 10.91 18.99 11.18
C SER A 18 11.92 19.26 10.07
N PHE A 19 11.50 19.22 8.80
CA PHE A 19 12.34 19.56 7.67
C PHE A 19 12.20 21.04 7.29
N PRO A 20 13.31 21.79 7.11
CA PRO A 20 13.26 23.10 6.47
C PRO A 20 12.57 23.03 5.10
N ALA A 21 11.73 24.01 4.80
CA ALA A 21 10.87 24.03 3.60
C ALA A 21 11.64 24.34 2.29
N THR A 22 12.60 23.49 1.94
CA THR A 22 13.41 23.57 0.72
C THR A 22 12.99 22.47 -0.28
N ALA A 23 13.33 22.68 -1.56
CA ALA A 23 13.09 21.65 -2.59
C ALA A 23 13.89 20.37 -2.31
N GLU A 24 15.13 20.51 -1.82
CA GLU A 24 16.03 19.39 -1.52
C GLU A 24 15.50 18.50 -0.38
N ASN A 25 14.81 19.08 0.60
CA ASN A 25 14.29 18.32 1.74
C ASN A 25 12.95 17.62 1.44
N TYR A 26 12.31 17.92 0.30
CA TYR A 26 11.05 17.30 -0.07
C TYR A 26 11.16 15.77 -0.22
N PRO A 27 12.09 15.22 -1.03
CA PRO A 27 12.28 13.78 -1.09
C PRO A 27 12.71 13.18 0.26
N LYS A 28 13.57 13.84 1.02
CA LYS A 28 14.03 13.36 2.34
C LYS A 28 12.86 13.21 3.34
N ALA A 29 11.92 14.13 3.32
CA ALA A 29 10.72 14.05 4.14
C ALA A 29 9.82 12.87 3.72
N ILE A 30 9.69 12.61 2.41
CA ILE A 30 8.97 11.43 1.89
C ILE A 30 9.65 10.14 2.34
N ASP A 31 10.97 10.05 2.22
CA ASP A 31 11.72 8.86 2.61
C ASP A 31 11.55 8.56 4.10
N GLN A 32 11.64 9.59 4.96
CA GLN A 32 11.39 9.45 6.40
C GLN A 32 9.93 9.08 6.72
N LEU A 33 8.96 9.57 5.96
CA LEU A 33 7.56 9.14 6.09
C LEU A 33 7.41 7.66 5.75
N LYS A 34 8.04 7.19 4.68
CA LYS A 34 8.03 5.78 4.27
C LYS A 34 8.73 4.89 5.28
N GLU A 35 9.90 5.29 5.78
CA GLU A 35 10.65 4.54 6.79
C GLU A 35 9.82 4.38 8.08
N ARG A 36 9.19 5.46 8.55
CA ARG A 36 8.45 5.46 9.81
C ARG A 36 7.07 4.80 9.70
N PHE A 37 6.38 4.96 8.57
CA PHE A 37 4.96 4.60 8.44
C PHE A 37 4.64 3.64 7.29
N GLY A 38 5.55 3.43 6.34
CA GLY A 38 5.31 2.62 5.14
C GLY A 38 5.11 1.14 5.42
N ARG A 39 5.86 0.57 6.39
CA ARG A 39 5.69 -0.82 6.88
C ARG A 39 5.48 -1.83 5.74
N GLU A 40 6.38 -1.81 4.76
CA GLU A 40 6.28 -2.62 3.54
C GLU A 40 6.22 -4.12 3.86
N ASP A 41 6.94 -4.55 4.90
CA ASP A 41 6.91 -5.91 5.45
C ASP A 41 5.48 -6.36 5.84
N LEU A 42 4.71 -5.45 6.44
CA LEU A 42 3.33 -5.70 6.83
C LEU A 42 2.40 -5.72 5.61
N LEU A 43 2.64 -4.84 4.63
CA LEU A 43 1.86 -4.82 3.39
C LEU A 43 2.02 -6.12 2.60
N VAL A 44 3.25 -6.65 2.50
CA VAL A 44 3.50 -7.98 1.90
C VAL A 44 2.67 -9.06 2.61
N GLN A 45 2.68 -9.08 3.94
CA GLN A 45 1.90 -10.06 4.71
C GLN A 45 0.40 -9.94 4.48
N ILE A 46 -0.12 -8.71 4.36
CA ILE A 46 -1.53 -8.45 4.08
C ILE A 46 -1.90 -8.98 2.68
N TYR A 47 -1.14 -8.60 1.66
CA TYR A 47 -1.44 -9.02 0.28
C TYR A 47 -1.33 -10.53 0.08
N VAL A 48 -0.34 -11.19 0.69
CA VAL A 48 -0.25 -12.66 0.68
C VAL A 48 -1.46 -13.29 1.36
N ARG A 49 -1.92 -12.75 2.49
CA ARG A 49 -3.11 -13.24 3.19
C ARG A 49 -4.39 -13.06 2.37
N GLU A 50 -4.53 -11.93 1.69
CA GLU A 50 -5.66 -11.66 0.78
C GLU A 50 -5.67 -12.65 -0.40
N LEU A 51 -4.51 -12.93 -0.99
CA LEU A 51 -4.37 -13.96 -2.04
C LEU A 51 -4.79 -15.35 -1.54
N LEU A 52 -4.32 -15.76 -0.36
CA LEU A 52 -4.72 -17.04 0.23
C LEU A 52 -6.23 -17.11 0.47
N ASN A 53 -6.83 -16.02 0.97
CA ASN A 53 -8.26 -15.93 1.18
C ASN A 53 -9.04 -16.04 -0.14
N LEU A 54 -8.56 -15.41 -1.21
CA LEU A 54 -9.15 -15.48 -2.55
C LEU A 54 -9.18 -16.92 -3.07
N VAL A 55 -8.05 -17.62 -2.96
CA VAL A 55 -7.92 -19.03 -3.38
C VAL A 55 -8.83 -19.94 -2.55
N MET A 56 -8.88 -19.77 -1.22
CA MET A 56 -9.75 -20.56 -0.35
C MET A 56 -11.23 -20.33 -0.65
N LYS A 57 -11.67 -19.08 -0.83
CA LYS A 57 -13.04 -18.76 -1.21
C LYS A 57 -13.41 -19.45 -2.52
N ASN A 58 -12.57 -19.34 -3.54
CA ASN A 58 -12.80 -19.98 -4.84
C ASN A 58 -12.91 -21.51 -4.71
N ALA A 59 -12.08 -22.14 -3.87
CA ALA A 59 -12.11 -23.58 -3.64
C ALA A 59 -13.40 -24.05 -2.94
N VAL A 60 -13.87 -23.30 -1.93
CA VAL A 60 -15.06 -23.65 -1.14
C VAL A 60 -16.36 -23.37 -1.90
N SER A 61 -16.39 -22.31 -2.71
CA SER A 61 -17.57 -21.90 -3.46
C SER A 61 -17.95 -22.84 -4.61
N GLY A 62 -17.19 -23.91 -4.88
CA GLY A 62 -17.60 -24.99 -5.79
C GLY A 62 -17.89 -24.54 -7.22
N ARG A 63 -17.27 -23.44 -7.68
CA ARG A 63 -17.56 -22.77 -8.97
C ARG A 63 -19.00 -22.21 -9.08
N THR A 64 -19.63 -21.78 -7.98
CA THR A 64 -20.71 -20.78 -8.13
C THR A 64 -20.16 -19.61 -8.93
N LYS A 65 -20.99 -18.99 -9.80
CA LYS A 65 -20.62 -17.91 -10.74
C LYS A 65 -20.03 -16.70 -9.99
N THR A 66 -18.82 -16.83 -9.47
CA THR A 66 -17.94 -15.71 -9.19
C THR A 66 -17.59 -15.18 -10.57
N ASP A 67 -17.85 -13.89 -10.80
CA ASP A 67 -17.48 -13.26 -12.05
C ASP A 67 -15.97 -13.49 -12.27
N LEU A 68 -15.64 -14.28 -13.29
CA LEU A 68 -14.27 -14.66 -13.59
C LEU A 68 -13.42 -13.42 -13.89
N SER A 69 -14.04 -12.37 -14.46
CA SER A 69 -13.38 -11.09 -14.68
C SER A 69 -13.00 -10.45 -13.36
N ALA A 70 -13.93 -10.36 -12.41
CA ALA A 70 -13.67 -9.78 -11.09
C ALA A 70 -12.61 -10.57 -10.31
N LEU A 71 -12.62 -11.90 -10.39
CA LEU A 71 -11.61 -12.75 -9.77
C LEU A 71 -10.21 -12.50 -10.35
N TYR A 72 -10.13 -12.39 -11.68
CA TYR A 72 -8.88 -12.08 -12.37
C TYR A 72 -8.36 -10.69 -11.99
N ASP A 73 -9.22 -9.68 -12.01
CA ASP A 73 -8.86 -8.30 -11.67
C ASP A 73 -8.37 -8.19 -10.22
N GLU A 74 -9.01 -8.90 -9.28
CA GLU A 74 -8.58 -8.94 -7.88
C GLU A 74 -7.22 -9.64 -7.74
N LEU A 75 -7.03 -10.81 -8.37
CA LEU A 75 -5.77 -11.55 -8.35
C LEU A 75 -4.61 -10.71 -8.90
N GLU A 76 -4.78 -10.17 -10.10
CA GLU A 76 -3.80 -9.34 -10.80
C GLU A 76 -3.47 -8.07 -9.99
N GLY A 77 -4.49 -7.44 -9.39
CA GLY A 77 -4.29 -6.27 -8.53
C GLY A 77 -3.43 -6.54 -7.30
N LYS A 78 -3.61 -7.69 -6.65
CA LYS A 78 -2.77 -8.10 -5.51
C LYS A 78 -1.34 -8.46 -5.94
N LEU A 79 -1.18 -9.15 -7.08
CA LEU A 79 0.15 -9.46 -7.63
C LEU A 79 0.92 -8.19 -7.98
N ARG A 80 0.29 -7.24 -8.66
CA ARG A 80 0.91 -5.95 -9.00
C ARG A 80 1.31 -5.14 -7.77
N SER A 81 0.51 -5.22 -6.71
CA SER A 81 0.82 -4.58 -5.43
C SER A 81 2.06 -5.21 -4.77
N LEU A 82 2.21 -6.54 -4.86
CA LEU A 82 3.42 -7.24 -4.38
C LEU A 82 4.65 -6.91 -5.22
N GLU A 83 4.53 -6.87 -6.55
CA GLU A 83 5.62 -6.45 -7.46
C GLU A 83 6.06 -4.99 -7.19
N SER A 84 5.13 -4.11 -6.81
CA SER A 84 5.49 -2.72 -6.48
C SER A 84 6.27 -2.56 -5.17
N LEU A 85 6.32 -3.60 -4.34
CA LEU A 85 7.01 -3.62 -3.05
C LEU A 85 8.38 -4.32 -3.12
N GLY A 86 8.80 -4.86 -4.28
CA GLY A 86 10.04 -5.61 -4.42
C GLY A 86 10.52 -5.75 -5.87
#